data_AF-A0A9D8W1Q6-F1
#
_entry.id   AF-A0A9D8W1Q6-F1
#
_cell.length_a   1.000
_cell.length_b   1.000
_cell.length_c   1.000
_cell.angle_alpha   90.00
_cell.angle_beta   90.00
_cell.angle_gamma   90.00
#
_symmetry.space_group_name_H-M   'P 1'
#
loop_
_entity.id
_entity.type
_entity.pdbx_description
1 polymer ?
#
loop_
_entity_poly.entity_id
_entity_poly.type
_entity_poly.pdbx_seq_one_letter_code
_entity_poly.pdbx_strand_id
1 'polypeptide(L)'
;MLTKRYLPSVKNLPNILEQMQKGVAPETFDYEHLKSIGFTSSNDRGVVTLLKDLGFLTENGAPTDRYREYRGDPERVLGEAILDTYGDLFHINATPTEADRPAIEGKFKAVHNSTDKVASLQAATFFCLLRNADISKAREESAQPAKEAQEAPETDLVEEPATGSANYKSTSVSIPLRYNIEIHLPATKDIEIYHAIFRSIRENLGE
;
A
#
# COMPACT_ATOMS: atom_id res chain seq x y z
N MET A 1 -3.00 9.99 -3.91
CA MET A 1 -3.51 11.34 -3.57
C MET A 1 -2.98 11.67 -2.18
N LEU A 2 -2.27 12.79 -2.01
CA LEU A 2 -1.70 13.18 -0.72
C LEU A 2 -2.78 13.30 0.37
N THR A 3 -2.58 12.65 1.52
CA THR A 3 -3.52 12.77 2.64
C THR A 3 -3.52 14.18 3.23
N LYS A 4 -4.72 14.68 3.53
CA LYS A 4 -4.92 15.94 4.26
C LYS A 4 -4.93 15.78 5.78
N ARG A 5 -4.92 14.55 6.29
CA ARG A 5 -5.05 14.26 7.74
C ARG A 5 -3.79 14.69 8.49
N TYR A 6 -3.97 15.09 9.73
CA TYR A 6 -2.89 15.45 10.65
C TYR A 6 -3.30 15.13 12.08
N LEU A 7 -2.30 14.96 12.93
CA LEU A 7 -2.50 14.79 14.37
C LEU A 7 -2.22 16.11 15.09
N PRO A 8 -3.10 16.55 16.02
CA PRO A 8 -2.80 17.69 16.89
C PRO A 8 -1.55 17.47 17.77
N SER A 9 -1.23 16.22 18.06
CA SER A 9 -0.03 15.78 18.78
C SER A 9 0.42 14.43 18.25
N VAL A 10 1.70 14.29 17.92
CA VAL A 10 2.31 13.05 17.43
C VAL A 10 2.96 12.20 18.52
N LYS A 11 2.93 12.66 19.78
CA LYS A 11 3.64 12.03 20.90
C LYS A 11 3.27 10.56 21.13
N ASN A 12 1.99 10.23 20.98
CA ASN A 12 1.48 8.88 21.22
C ASN A 12 1.51 8.01 19.97
N LEU A 13 1.74 8.58 18.78
CA LEU A 13 1.68 7.84 17.52
C LEU A 13 2.65 6.65 17.49
N PRO A 14 3.94 6.77 17.89
CA PRO A 14 4.86 5.63 17.95
C PRO A 14 4.36 4.53 18.88
N ASN A 15 3.88 4.89 20.07
CA ASN A 15 3.37 3.92 21.05
C ASN A 15 2.11 3.20 20.53
N ILE A 16 1.23 3.89 19.80
CA ILE A 16 0.05 3.26 19.19
C ILE A 16 0.49 2.27 18.10
N LEU A 17 1.44 2.67 17.24
CA LEU A 17 2.02 1.81 16.21
C LEU A 17 2.69 0.56 16.80
N GLU A 18 3.36 0.68 17.95
CA GLU A 18 3.90 -0.48 18.66
C GLU A 18 2.80 -1.40 19.23
N GLN A 19 1.72 -0.83 19.78
CA GLN A 19 0.60 -1.62 20.31
C GLN A 19 -0.12 -2.40 19.20
N MET A 20 -0.23 -1.82 18.00
CA MET A 20 -0.77 -2.51 16.83
C MET A 20 0.03 -3.78 16.48
N GLN A 21 1.34 -3.78 16.72
CA GLN A 21 2.21 -4.95 16.51
C GLN A 21 2.00 -6.02 17.59
N LYS A 22 1.98 -5.59 18.87
CA LYS A 22 1.97 -6.48 20.04
C LYS A 22 0.61 -7.15 20.29
N GLY A 23 -0.51 -6.43 20.17
CA GLY A 23 -1.85 -6.91 20.56
C GLY A 23 -2.62 -7.61 19.45
N VAL A 24 -3.55 -8.54 19.76
CA VAL A 24 -4.43 -9.19 18.76
C VAL A 24 -5.21 -8.14 17.96
N ALA A 25 -5.37 -8.35 16.65
CA ALA A 25 -6.13 -7.44 15.80
C ALA A 25 -7.59 -7.39 16.31
N PRO A 26 -8.13 -6.21 16.66
CA PRO A 26 -9.49 -6.10 17.14
C PRO A 26 -10.50 -6.34 16.01
N GLU A 27 -11.75 -6.67 16.34
CA GLU A 27 -12.83 -6.69 15.34
C GLU A 27 -13.04 -5.31 14.71
N THR A 28 -12.88 -4.24 15.50
CA THR A 28 -12.93 -2.85 15.03
C THR A 28 -11.90 -2.03 15.79
N PHE A 29 -11.05 -1.32 15.05
CA PHE A 29 -10.09 -0.39 15.59
C PHE A 29 -10.70 1.01 15.57
N ASP A 30 -11.34 1.39 16.68
CA ASP A 30 -11.95 2.70 16.87
C ASP A 30 -11.38 3.41 18.12
N TYR A 31 -12.01 4.50 18.53
CA TYR A 31 -11.57 5.25 19.71
C TYR A 31 -11.82 4.48 21.02
N GLU A 32 -12.82 3.62 21.10
CA GLU A 32 -13.04 2.79 22.29
C GLU A 32 -11.93 1.73 22.41
N HIS A 33 -11.51 1.15 21.28
CA HIS A 33 -10.33 0.28 21.27
C HIS A 33 -9.08 1.02 21.72
N LEU A 34 -8.82 2.24 21.19
CA LEU A 34 -7.67 3.06 21.64
C LEU A 34 -7.67 3.29 23.16
N LYS A 35 -8.84 3.57 23.77
CA LYS A 35 -8.95 3.68 25.23
C LYS A 35 -8.63 2.36 25.94
N SER A 36 -9.11 1.23 25.41
CA SER A 36 -8.90 -0.10 26.01
C SER A 36 -7.41 -0.47 26.10
N ILE A 37 -6.60 0.01 25.14
CA ILE A 37 -5.14 -0.20 25.12
C ILE A 37 -4.34 0.94 25.77
N GLY A 38 -5.02 1.89 26.45
CA GLY A 38 -4.40 2.92 27.28
C GLY A 38 -4.30 4.33 26.67
N PHE A 39 -4.82 4.57 25.47
CA PHE A 39 -4.80 5.89 24.81
C PHE A 39 -6.15 6.60 24.94
N THR A 40 -6.31 7.38 26.00
CA THR A 40 -7.56 8.08 26.32
C THR A 40 -7.62 9.53 25.83
N SER A 41 -6.53 10.09 25.29
CA SER A 41 -6.49 11.50 24.90
C SER A 41 -7.44 11.79 23.75
N SER A 42 -8.09 12.96 23.79
CA SER A 42 -8.89 13.44 22.65
C SER A 42 -8.04 13.66 21.39
N ASN A 43 -6.74 13.94 21.56
CA ASN A 43 -5.81 14.11 20.44
C ASN A 43 -5.53 12.81 19.68
N ASP A 44 -5.68 11.66 20.33
CA ASP A 44 -5.38 10.34 19.75
C ASP A 44 -6.50 9.88 18.79
N ARG A 45 -7.70 10.49 18.87
CA ARG A 45 -8.84 10.18 17.98
C ARG A 45 -8.48 10.29 16.50
N GLY A 46 -7.61 11.24 16.14
CA GLY A 46 -7.18 11.46 14.77
C GLY A 46 -6.40 10.28 14.18
N VAL A 47 -5.80 9.44 15.03
CA VAL A 47 -4.98 8.29 14.60
C VAL A 47 -5.83 7.28 13.85
N VAL A 48 -7.08 7.03 14.28
CA VAL A 48 -7.99 6.12 13.59
C VAL A 48 -8.22 6.56 12.14
N THR A 49 -8.45 7.86 11.91
CA THR A 49 -8.64 8.38 10.54
C THR A 49 -7.35 8.38 9.72
N LEU A 50 -6.19 8.56 10.36
CA LEU A 50 -4.90 8.48 9.69
C LEU A 50 -4.59 7.04 9.25
N LEU A 51 -4.87 6.05 10.11
CA LEU A 51 -4.68 4.64 9.78
C LEU A 51 -5.59 4.16 8.64
N LYS A 52 -6.78 4.74 8.50
CA LYS A 52 -7.64 4.53 7.32
C LYS A 52 -6.99 5.05 6.04
N ASP A 53 -6.50 6.28 6.06
CA ASP A 53 -5.80 6.89 4.89
C ASP A 53 -4.49 6.15 4.53
N LEU A 54 -3.84 5.50 5.50
CA LEU A 54 -2.66 4.65 5.32
C LEU A 54 -3.02 3.22 4.84
N GLY A 55 -4.30 2.86 4.79
CA GLY A 55 -4.77 1.55 4.34
C GLY A 55 -4.65 0.43 5.38
N PHE A 56 -4.36 0.73 6.64
CA PHE A 56 -4.35 -0.25 7.73
C PHE A 56 -5.77 -0.62 8.18
N LEU A 57 -6.72 0.30 8.00
CA LEU A 57 -8.11 0.13 8.42
C LEU A 57 -9.03 0.39 7.24
N THR A 58 -10.12 -0.37 7.17
CA THR A 58 -11.24 -0.11 6.26
C THR A 58 -12.02 1.14 6.70
N GLU A 59 -12.94 1.61 5.86
CA GLU A 59 -13.84 2.73 6.21
C GLU A 59 -14.63 2.46 7.50
N ASN A 60 -14.98 1.19 7.76
CA ASN A 60 -15.69 0.75 8.97
C ASN A 60 -14.77 0.57 10.19
N GLY A 61 -13.45 0.70 10.03
CA GLY A 61 -12.48 0.52 11.10
C GLY A 61 -12.04 -0.93 11.32
N ALA A 62 -12.44 -1.88 10.46
CA ALA A 62 -11.92 -3.24 10.51
C ALA A 62 -10.46 -3.27 9.99
N PRO A 63 -9.55 -4.02 10.65
CA PRO A 63 -8.17 -4.22 10.17
C PRO A 63 -8.10 -4.85 8.77
N THR A 64 -7.21 -4.33 7.92
CA THR A 64 -6.95 -4.86 6.57
C THR A 64 -5.83 -5.91 6.56
N ASP A 65 -5.55 -6.52 5.41
CA ASP A 65 -4.39 -7.41 5.27
C ASP A 65 -3.07 -6.70 5.52
N ARG A 66 -2.96 -5.43 5.11
CA ARG A 66 -1.82 -4.56 5.46
C ARG A 66 -1.60 -4.45 6.97
N TYR A 67 -2.67 -4.39 7.77
CA TYR A 67 -2.56 -4.40 9.24
C TYR A 67 -1.97 -5.72 9.74
N ARG A 68 -2.35 -6.85 9.13
CA ARG A 68 -1.84 -8.17 9.52
C ARG A 68 -0.36 -8.31 9.16
N GLU A 69 0.03 -7.88 7.96
CA GLU A 69 1.42 -7.87 7.50
C GLU A 69 2.31 -6.98 8.35
N TYR A 70 1.80 -5.82 8.78
CA TYR A 70 2.51 -4.89 9.65
C TYR A 70 2.99 -5.53 10.95
N ARG A 71 2.32 -6.58 11.43
CA ARG A 71 2.75 -7.28 12.64
C ARG A 71 4.02 -8.11 12.45
N GLY A 72 4.25 -8.59 11.22
CA GLY A 72 5.44 -9.34 10.85
C GLY A 72 6.62 -8.43 10.52
N ASP A 73 6.38 -7.36 9.76
CA ASP A 73 7.42 -6.45 9.27
C ASP A 73 6.97 -4.99 9.33
N PRO A 74 6.90 -4.38 10.54
CA PRO A 74 6.24 -3.10 10.75
C PRO A 74 6.90 -1.95 9.98
N GLU A 75 8.23 -1.88 10.00
CA GLU A 75 8.98 -0.79 9.39
C GLU A 75 8.83 -0.77 7.86
N ARG A 76 8.87 -1.96 7.22
CA ARG A 76 8.66 -2.11 5.77
C ARG A 76 7.24 -1.73 5.38
N VAL A 77 6.24 -2.34 6.03
CA VAL A 77 4.83 -2.16 5.68
C VAL A 77 4.39 -0.72 5.94
N LEU A 78 4.91 -0.07 6.99
CA LEU A 78 4.68 1.36 7.20
C LEU A 78 5.34 2.21 6.11
N GLY A 79 6.54 1.82 5.66
CA GLY A 79 7.22 2.49 4.56
C GLY A 79 6.41 2.44 3.25
N GLU A 80 5.84 1.28 2.92
CA GLU A 80 4.94 1.11 1.78
C GLU A 80 3.70 1.99 1.91
N ALA A 81 3.06 1.97 3.09
CA ALA A 81 1.92 2.84 3.36
C ALA A 81 2.26 4.33 3.21
N ILE A 82 3.45 4.75 3.64
CA ILE A 82 3.91 6.13 3.48
C ILE A 82 4.15 6.46 2.00
N LEU A 83 4.74 5.56 1.22
CA LEU A 83 4.96 5.77 -0.22
C LEU A 83 3.64 5.93 -0.97
N ASP A 84 2.62 5.13 -0.64
CA ASP A 84 1.29 5.23 -1.25
C ASP A 84 0.56 6.54 -0.89
N THR A 85 0.57 6.89 0.39
CA THR A 85 -0.24 7.99 0.92
C THR A 85 0.46 9.35 0.81
N TYR A 86 1.79 9.38 0.88
CA TYR A 86 2.62 10.58 0.83
C TYR A 86 3.57 10.64 -0.38
N GLY A 87 3.36 9.81 -1.41
CA GLY A 87 4.20 9.74 -2.61
C GLY A 87 4.57 11.09 -3.23
N ASP A 88 3.61 12.03 -3.24
CA ASP A 88 3.82 13.39 -3.76
C ASP A 88 4.92 14.19 -3.05
N LEU A 89 5.21 13.88 -1.77
CA LEU A 89 6.28 14.52 -1.00
C LEU A 89 7.67 14.01 -1.41
N PHE A 90 7.77 12.77 -1.89
CA PHE A 90 9.04 12.19 -2.32
C PHE A 90 9.54 12.76 -3.67
N HIS A 91 8.70 13.50 -4.39
CA HIS A 91 9.13 14.33 -5.52
C HIS A 91 9.99 15.54 -5.11
N ILE A 92 9.93 15.96 -3.84
CA ILE A 92 10.76 17.04 -3.29
C ILE A 92 12.16 16.49 -3.01
N ASN A 93 12.21 15.36 -2.30
CA ASN A 93 13.44 14.65 -1.95
C ASN A 93 13.12 13.16 -1.84
N ALA A 94 13.96 12.31 -2.46
CA ALA A 94 13.80 10.86 -2.40
C ALA A 94 13.97 10.29 -0.98
N THR A 95 14.72 11.00 -0.12
CA THR A 95 14.96 10.69 1.29
C THR A 95 14.75 11.94 2.14
N PRO A 96 13.48 12.30 2.44
CA PRO A 96 13.17 13.53 3.16
C PRO A 96 13.82 13.60 4.54
N THR A 97 14.40 14.75 4.87
CA THR A 97 15.00 15.06 6.17
C THR A 97 14.35 16.31 6.78
N GLU A 98 14.66 16.64 8.03
CA GLU A 98 14.14 17.87 8.66
C GLU A 98 14.52 19.15 7.89
N ALA A 99 15.59 19.14 7.08
CA ALA A 99 15.95 20.27 6.22
C ALA A 99 14.90 20.55 5.14
N ASP A 100 14.16 19.51 4.71
CA ASP A 100 13.11 19.60 3.68
C ASP A 100 11.76 20.06 4.24
N ARG A 101 11.65 20.22 5.57
CA ARG A 101 10.40 20.59 6.25
C ARG A 101 9.73 21.84 5.63
N PRO A 102 10.43 22.95 5.32
CA PRO A 102 9.78 24.11 4.71
C PRO A 102 9.14 23.81 3.34
N ALA A 103 9.80 22.98 2.53
CA ALA A 103 9.29 22.59 1.22
C ALA A 103 8.08 21.64 1.34
N ILE A 104 8.12 20.70 2.28
CA ILE A 104 7.01 19.79 2.58
C ILE A 104 5.79 20.56 3.10
N GLU A 105 5.99 21.49 4.04
CA GLU A 105 4.92 22.37 4.51
C GLU A 105 4.34 23.19 3.36
N GLY A 106 5.18 23.74 2.47
CA GLY A 106 4.75 24.42 1.26
C GLY A 106 3.90 23.56 0.33
N LYS A 107 4.28 22.28 0.13
CA LYS A 107 3.51 21.32 -0.67
C LYS A 107 2.13 21.05 -0.07
N PHE A 108 2.04 20.85 1.24
CA PHE A 108 0.75 20.69 1.92
C PHE A 108 -0.15 21.93 1.76
N LYS A 109 0.40 23.14 1.88
CA LYS A 109 -0.36 24.39 1.64
C LYS A 109 -0.88 24.45 0.22
N ALA A 110 -0.05 24.13 -0.77
CA ALA A 110 -0.44 24.18 -2.18
C ALA A 110 -1.52 23.15 -2.54
N VAL A 111 -1.44 21.92 -1.99
CA VAL A 111 -2.37 20.83 -2.35
C VAL A 111 -3.68 20.91 -1.56
N HIS A 112 -3.65 21.32 -0.30
CA HIS A 112 -4.83 21.29 0.58
C HIS A 112 -5.37 22.67 0.98
N ASN A 113 -4.74 23.76 0.52
CA ASN A 113 -5.04 25.12 0.99
C ASN A 113 -4.96 25.24 2.52
N SER A 114 -4.01 24.52 3.12
CA SER A 114 -3.78 24.49 4.57
C SER A 114 -3.23 25.83 5.08
N THR A 115 -3.59 26.20 6.32
CA THR A 115 -2.92 27.30 7.03
C THR A 115 -1.51 26.89 7.46
N ASP A 116 -0.67 27.87 7.84
CA ASP A 116 0.69 27.60 8.36
C ASP A 116 0.70 26.59 9.49
N LYS A 117 -0.21 26.74 10.45
CA LYS A 117 -0.34 25.84 11.59
C LYS A 117 -0.72 24.43 11.16
N VAL A 118 -1.68 24.29 10.24
CA VAL A 118 -2.14 22.97 9.77
C VAL A 118 -1.05 22.27 8.97
N ALA A 119 -0.38 22.99 8.05
CA ALA A 119 0.72 22.45 7.27
C ALA A 119 1.88 21.96 8.17
N SER A 120 2.19 22.70 9.23
CA SER A 120 3.22 22.28 10.20
C SER A 120 2.84 21.00 10.96
N LEU A 121 1.57 20.82 11.30
CA LEU A 121 1.06 19.58 11.92
C LEU A 121 1.03 18.40 10.92
N GLN A 122 0.67 18.66 9.66
CA GLN A 122 0.74 17.67 8.58
C GLN A 122 2.18 17.18 8.40
N ALA A 123 3.14 18.11 8.29
CA ALA A 123 4.56 17.78 8.21
C ALA A 123 5.06 17.03 9.46
N ALA A 124 4.68 17.46 10.66
CA ALA A 124 5.04 16.76 11.89
C ALA A 124 4.51 15.32 11.94
N THR A 125 3.28 15.09 11.45
CA THR A 125 2.70 13.75 11.34
C THR A 125 3.50 12.89 10.36
N PHE A 126 3.79 13.43 9.17
CA PHE A 126 4.60 12.75 8.15
C PHE A 126 5.98 12.36 8.68
N PHE A 127 6.73 13.30 9.27
CA PHE A 127 8.06 12.99 9.83
C PHE A 127 8.01 12.01 11.00
N CYS A 128 6.94 12.03 11.81
CA CYS A 128 6.77 11.03 12.86
C CYS A 128 6.58 9.62 12.27
N LEU A 129 5.78 9.48 11.20
CA LEU A 129 5.61 8.21 10.51
C LEU A 129 6.93 7.76 9.86
N LEU A 130 7.61 8.68 9.18
CA LEU A 130 8.87 8.41 8.47
C LEU A 130 9.97 7.87 9.41
N ARG A 131 10.03 8.35 10.65
CA ARG A 131 10.99 7.88 11.65
C ARG A 131 10.74 6.45 12.15
N ASN A 132 9.52 5.93 11.97
CA ASN A 132 9.14 4.57 12.39
C ASN A 132 9.09 3.61 11.18
N ALA A 133 9.57 4.03 10.02
CA ALA A 133 9.46 3.29 8.77
C ALA A 133 10.82 3.12 8.09
N ASP A 134 10.96 2.04 7.33
CA ASP A 134 12.11 1.82 6.44
C ASP A 134 11.67 1.95 4.98
N ILE A 135 11.89 3.14 4.42
CA ILE A 135 11.55 3.46 3.03
C ILE A 135 12.42 2.71 2.03
N SER A 136 13.68 2.41 2.40
CA SER A 136 14.61 1.70 1.52
C SER A 136 14.11 0.28 1.32
N LYS A 137 13.82 -0.42 2.43
CA LYS A 137 13.28 -1.77 2.42
C LYS A 137 11.91 -1.85 1.74
N ALA A 138 11.04 -0.86 1.95
CA ALA A 138 9.75 -0.78 1.27
C ALA A 138 9.90 -0.71 -0.27
N ARG A 139 10.86 0.07 -0.79
CA ARG A 139 11.09 0.19 -2.24
C ARG A 139 11.67 -1.08 -2.85
N GLU A 140 12.52 -1.80 -2.12
CA GLU A 140 13.11 -3.06 -2.58
C GLU A 140 12.04 -4.14 -2.77
N GLU A 141 11.15 -4.32 -1.80
CA GLU A 141 10.06 -5.31 -1.87
C GLU A 141 9.02 -4.94 -2.93
N SER A 142 8.72 -3.65 -3.08
CA SER A 142 7.83 -3.13 -4.13
C SER A 142 8.37 -3.37 -5.55
N ALA A 143 9.69 -3.50 -5.70
CA ALA A 143 10.35 -3.80 -6.97
C ALA A 143 10.45 -5.31 -7.25
N GLN A 144 10.12 -6.16 -6.27
CA GLN A 144 10.03 -7.61 -6.44
C GLN A 144 8.66 -7.96 -7.06
N PRO A 145 8.59 -8.78 -8.13
CA PRO A 145 7.31 -9.21 -8.68
C PRO A 145 6.50 -9.95 -7.61
N ALA A 146 5.31 -9.45 -7.32
CA ALA A 146 4.40 -9.97 -6.29
C ALA A 146 4.22 -11.49 -6.43
N LYS A 147 4.66 -12.24 -5.42
CA LYS A 147 4.34 -13.64 -5.26
C LYS A 147 2.86 -13.72 -4.86
N GLU A 148 2.05 -14.31 -5.73
CA GLU A 148 0.60 -14.49 -5.57
C GLU A 148 0.20 -14.92 -4.16
N ALA A 149 -0.71 -14.16 -3.57
CA ALA A 149 -1.57 -14.61 -2.50
C ALA A 149 -2.41 -15.78 -3.03
N GLN A 150 -2.14 -16.98 -2.52
CA GLN A 150 -3.01 -18.14 -2.71
C GLN A 150 -4.32 -17.88 -1.95
N GLU A 151 -5.38 -17.59 -2.71
CA GLU A 151 -6.76 -17.67 -2.23
C GLU A 151 -7.10 -19.10 -1.81
N ALA A 152 -7.95 -19.16 -0.79
CA ALA A 152 -8.36 -20.33 -0.02
C ALA A 152 -9.04 -21.44 -0.85
N PRO A 153 -9.04 -22.69 -0.36
CA PRO A 153 -9.66 -23.81 -1.06
C PRO A 153 -11.19 -23.75 -0.95
N GLU A 154 -11.89 -23.62 -2.08
CA GLU A 154 -13.30 -23.96 -2.18
C GLU A 154 -13.46 -25.49 -2.15
N THR A 155 -14.18 -25.96 -1.14
CA THR A 155 -14.82 -27.27 -1.06
C THR A 155 -15.79 -27.49 -2.22
N ASP A 156 -15.71 -28.62 -2.93
CA ASP A 156 -16.83 -29.56 -3.04
C ASP A 156 -16.48 -30.88 -3.79
N LEU A 157 -16.92 -31.98 -3.15
CA LEU A 157 -17.45 -33.24 -3.69
C LEU A 157 -16.55 -34.32 -4.37
N VAL A 158 -16.25 -35.35 -3.56
CA VAL A 158 -16.40 -36.82 -3.77
C VAL A 158 -16.30 -37.42 -5.20
N GLU A 159 -15.28 -38.26 -5.44
CA GLU A 159 -15.44 -39.67 -5.87
C GLU A 159 -14.15 -40.50 -5.66
N GLU A 160 -14.32 -41.79 -5.37
CA GLU A 160 -13.36 -42.74 -4.78
C GLU A 160 -12.62 -43.61 -5.86
N PRO A 161 -11.87 -44.68 -5.52
CA PRO A 161 -10.42 -44.76 -5.61
C PRO A 161 -9.88 -45.57 -6.80
N ALA A 162 -8.64 -45.29 -7.23
CA ALA A 162 -7.88 -46.24 -8.04
C ALA A 162 -6.37 -46.20 -7.69
N THR A 163 -5.89 -47.37 -7.27
CA THR A 163 -4.51 -47.76 -7.04
C THR A 163 -3.64 -47.68 -8.29
N GLY A 164 -2.39 -47.21 -8.20
CA GLY A 164 -1.42 -47.42 -9.29
C GLY A 164 -0.10 -46.64 -9.19
N SER A 165 0.91 -47.32 -8.65
CA SER A 165 2.37 -47.13 -8.68
C SER A 165 3.04 -46.00 -9.49
N ALA A 166 4.07 -45.44 -8.82
CA ALA A 166 5.16 -44.57 -9.25
C ALA A 166 5.61 -44.59 -10.72
N ASN A 167 5.83 -43.39 -11.26
CA ASN A 167 7.01 -43.07 -12.09
C ASN A 167 7.22 -41.54 -12.18
N TYR A 168 8.27 -41.03 -11.55
CA TYR A 168 8.72 -39.64 -11.72
C TYR A 168 9.39 -39.51 -13.10
N LYS A 169 8.63 -39.06 -14.09
CA LYS A 169 9.18 -38.50 -15.33
C LYS A 169 9.24 -37.00 -15.18
N SER A 170 10.46 -36.46 -15.22
CA SER A 170 10.75 -35.04 -15.41
C SER A 170 9.96 -34.55 -16.62
N THR A 171 8.86 -33.87 -16.34
CA THR A 171 8.04 -33.21 -17.36
C THR A 171 8.55 -31.78 -17.41
N SER A 172 9.20 -31.44 -18.52
CA SER A 172 9.53 -30.07 -18.88
C SER A 172 8.29 -29.21 -18.70
N VAL A 173 8.32 -28.32 -17.71
CA VAL A 173 7.27 -27.34 -17.45
C VAL A 173 7.26 -26.38 -18.64
N SER A 174 6.35 -26.61 -19.59
CA SER A 174 6.00 -25.59 -20.58
C SER A 174 5.17 -24.54 -19.84
N ILE A 175 5.82 -23.46 -19.40
CA ILE A 175 5.16 -22.30 -18.81
C ILE A 175 4.28 -21.69 -19.92
N PRO A 176 2.94 -21.66 -19.80
CA PRO A 176 2.11 -20.95 -20.76
C PRO A 176 2.33 -19.44 -20.53
N LEU A 177 3.09 -18.82 -21.42
CA LEU A 177 3.44 -17.41 -21.34
C LEU A 177 2.22 -16.59 -21.80
N ARG A 178 1.45 -16.08 -20.84
CA ARG A 178 0.34 -15.16 -21.12
C ARG A 178 0.88 -13.74 -21.13
N TYR A 179 0.86 -13.09 -22.29
CA TYR A 179 1.20 -11.69 -22.45
C TYR A 179 -0.07 -10.85 -22.49
N ASN A 180 -0.15 -9.83 -21.62
CA ASN A 180 -1.15 -8.77 -21.71
C ASN A 180 -0.49 -7.54 -22.32
N ILE A 181 -0.95 -7.12 -23.51
CA ILE A 181 -0.38 -5.98 -24.24
C ILE A 181 -1.44 -4.87 -24.29
N GLU A 182 -1.14 -3.74 -23.65
CA GLU A 182 -1.96 -2.53 -23.71
C GLU A 182 -1.35 -1.56 -24.73
N ILE A 183 -2.14 -1.17 -25.74
CA ILE A 183 -1.67 -0.33 -26.85
C ILE A 183 -2.42 0.99 -26.82
N HIS A 184 -1.70 2.07 -26.57
CA HIS A 184 -2.25 3.42 -26.73
C HIS A 184 -2.25 3.79 -28.21
N LEU A 185 -3.44 3.84 -28.79
CA LEU A 185 -3.61 4.27 -30.17
C LEU A 185 -3.34 5.78 -30.30
N PRO A 186 -2.61 6.22 -31.33
CA PRO A 186 -2.39 7.65 -31.56
C PRO A 186 -3.71 8.34 -31.94
N ALA A 187 -3.88 9.59 -31.52
CA ALA A 187 -5.04 10.41 -31.84
C ALA A 187 -4.94 10.94 -33.29
N THR A 188 -5.05 10.04 -34.27
CA THR A 188 -5.06 10.38 -35.69
C THR A 188 -6.46 10.16 -36.27
N LYS A 189 -6.78 10.86 -37.36
CA LYS A 189 -8.02 10.61 -38.12
C LYS A 189 -7.80 9.70 -39.34
N ASP A 190 -6.58 9.20 -39.51
CA ASP A 190 -6.18 8.43 -40.67
C ASP A 190 -6.41 6.92 -40.41
N ILE A 191 -7.35 6.35 -41.14
CA ILE A 191 -7.74 4.95 -41.00
C ILE A 191 -6.63 3.99 -41.46
N GLU A 192 -5.75 4.42 -42.37
CA GLU A 192 -4.66 3.57 -42.87
C GLU A 192 -3.61 3.28 -41.79
N ILE A 193 -3.38 4.23 -40.88
CA ILE A 193 -2.46 4.06 -39.75
C ILE A 193 -2.97 2.99 -38.77
N TYR A 194 -4.27 2.99 -38.47
CA TYR A 194 -4.88 1.95 -37.64
C TYR A 194 -4.76 0.57 -38.29
N HIS A 195 -5.04 0.47 -39.60
CA HIS A 195 -4.90 -0.79 -40.33
C HIS A 195 -3.46 -1.31 -40.36
N ALA A 196 -2.45 -0.44 -40.48
CA ALA A 196 -1.05 -0.83 -40.42
C ALA A 196 -0.66 -1.37 -39.03
N ILE A 197 -1.11 -0.72 -37.95
CA ILE A 197 -0.86 -1.17 -36.58
C ILE A 197 -1.48 -2.56 -36.34
N PHE A 198 -2.75 -2.76 -36.71
CA PHE A 198 -3.40 -4.06 -36.53
C PHE A 198 -2.82 -5.17 -37.40
N ARG A 199 -2.37 -4.85 -38.62
CA ARG A 199 -1.69 -5.81 -39.49
C ARG A 199 -0.37 -6.27 -38.87
N SER A 200 0.43 -5.32 -38.37
CA SER A 200 1.69 -5.62 -37.70
C SER A 200 1.49 -6.47 -36.44
N ILE A 201 0.44 -6.19 -35.64
CA ILE A 201 0.10 -6.98 -34.45
C ILE A 201 -0.23 -8.42 -34.83
N ARG A 202 -1.10 -8.61 -35.81
CA ARG A 202 -1.51 -9.96 -36.27
C ARG A 202 -0.32 -10.76 -36.79
N GLU A 203 0.59 -10.14 -37.54
CA GLU A 203 1.78 -10.80 -38.09
C GLU A 203 2.81 -11.20 -37.02
N ASN A 204 2.87 -10.48 -35.89
CA ASN A 204 3.88 -10.72 -34.85
C ASN A 204 3.36 -11.49 -33.63
N LEU A 205 2.04 -11.52 -33.42
CA LEU A 205 1.40 -12.11 -32.22
C LEU A 205 0.37 -13.19 -32.54
N GLY A 206 0.04 -13.42 -33.82
CA GLY A 206 -0.93 -14.42 -34.26
C GLY A 206 -0.30 -15.54 -35.06
N GLU A 207 0.38 -16.47 -34.37
CA GLU A 207 0.32 -17.89 -34.72
C GLU A 207 -0.51 -18.65 -33.67
#